data_AF-A0A504J7L7-F1
#
_entry.id   AF-A0A504J7L7-F1
#
_cell.length_a   1.000
_cell.length_b   1.000
_cell.length_c   1.000
_cell.angle_alpha   90.00
_cell.angle_beta   90.00
_cell.angle_gamma   90.00
#
_symmetry.space_group_name_H-M   'P 1'
#
loop_
_entity.id
_entity.type
_entity.pdbx_description
1 polymer ?
#
loop_
_entity_poly.entity_id
_entity_poly.type
_entity_poly.pdbx_seq_one_letter_code
_entity_poly.pdbx_strand_id
1 'polypeptide(L)'
;MNVSLVNQEKYFREFDISFSGIVKEKIHISNGAGIVTLDVSTSDTDTYDVRNEYKSYLCIIQDKKAEVIMNRLFLIRINDSLVIDSNEKKIKLYRDGLIEECWGFQLPVNSTFFYTFVRWKHKL
;
A
#
# COMPACT_ATOMS: atom_id res chain seq x y z
N MET A 1 -18.70 -15.63 0.34
CA MET A 1 -18.80 -14.97 -0.98
C MET A 1 -17.48 -15.15 -1.73
N ASN A 2 -17.50 -15.82 -2.89
CA ASN A 2 -16.32 -16.08 -3.73
C ASN A 2 -15.95 -14.81 -4.50
N VAL A 3 -15.13 -13.94 -3.91
CA VAL A 3 -14.39 -12.94 -4.69
C VAL A 3 -13.40 -13.73 -5.55
N SER A 4 -13.65 -13.79 -6.86
CA SER A 4 -12.81 -14.49 -7.84
C SER A 4 -11.46 -13.76 -7.99
N LEU A 5 -10.40 -14.52 -8.31
CA LEU A 5 -9.05 -13.96 -8.58
C LEU A 5 -9.09 -12.87 -9.66
N VAL A 6 -10.01 -12.98 -10.63
CA VAL A 6 -10.27 -12.00 -11.69
C VAL A 6 -10.55 -10.60 -11.14
N ASN A 7 -11.27 -10.48 -10.02
CA ASN A 7 -11.58 -9.19 -9.42
C ASN A 7 -10.36 -8.54 -8.74
N GLN A 8 -9.37 -9.33 -8.32
CA GLN A 8 -8.14 -8.82 -7.69
C GLN A 8 -7.15 -8.28 -8.73
N GLU A 9 -6.97 -9.01 -9.84
CA GLU A 9 -6.12 -8.53 -10.93
C GLU A 9 -6.65 -7.22 -11.52
N LYS A 10 -7.99 -7.14 -11.64
CA LYS A 10 -8.69 -5.94 -12.05
C LYS A 10 -8.37 -4.75 -11.13
N TYR A 11 -8.43 -4.95 -9.81
CA TYR A 11 -8.13 -3.91 -8.82
C TYR A 11 -6.74 -3.28 -9.05
N PHE A 12 -5.66 -4.06 -9.07
CA PHE A 12 -4.32 -3.48 -9.19
C PHE A 12 -4.05 -2.87 -10.57
N ARG A 13 -4.67 -3.42 -11.63
CA ARG A 13 -4.59 -2.83 -12.97
C ARG A 13 -5.28 -1.46 -13.00
N GLU A 14 -6.43 -1.35 -12.35
CA GLU A 14 -7.30 -0.16 -12.42
C GLU A 14 -7.06 0.83 -11.27
N PHE A 15 -6.25 0.49 -10.26
CA PHE A 15 -5.94 1.37 -9.13
C PHE A 15 -5.43 2.74 -9.58
N ASP A 16 -6.19 3.79 -9.31
CA ASP A 16 -6.07 5.11 -9.91
C ASP A 16 -5.77 6.22 -8.90
N ILE A 17 -5.47 5.89 -7.65
CA ILE A 17 -5.24 6.88 -6.59
C ILE A 17 -3.76 7.19 -6.42
N SER A 18 -3.40 8.47 -6.50
CA SER A 18 -2.07 8.94 -6.09
C SER A 18 -2.10 9.62 -4.74
N PHE A 19 -1.05 9.39 -3.95
CA PHE A 19 -0.84 10.05 -2.67
C PHE A 19 0.63 9.95 -2.24
N SER A 20 1.03 10.85 -1.35
CA SER A 20 2.34 10.83 -0.72
C SER A 20 2.21 11.04 0.77
N GLY A 21 3.17 10.50 1.53
CA GLY A 21 3.22 10.71 2.95
C GLY A 21 4.51 10.28 3.60
N ILE A 22 4.65 10.63 4.86
CA ILE A 22 5.80 10.27 5.69
C ILE A 22 5.48 9.03 6.50
N VAL A 23 6.39 8.06 6.49
CA VAL A 23 6.26 6.83 7.25
C VAL A 23 6.30 7.09 8.75
N LYS A 24 5.23 6.75 9.47
CA LYS A 24 5.09 6.92 10.93
C LYS A 24 5.15 5.62 11.71
N GLU A 25 4.61 4.54 11.14
CA GLU A 25 4.62 3.23 11.78
C GLU A 25 4.87 2.15 10.72
N LYS A 26 5.45 1.03 11.16
CA LYS A 26 5.58 -0.19 10.36
C LYS A 26 5.17 -1.37 11.22
N ILE A 27 4.28 -2.20 10.69
CA ILE A 27 3.85 -3.45 11.32
C ILE A 27 4.36 -4.59 10.45
N HIS A 28 5.37 -5.31 10.94
CA HIS A 28 5.86 -6.51 10.27
C HIS A 28 4.90 -7.67 10.50
N ILE A 29 4.65 -8.45 9.44
CA ILE A 29 3.71 -9.58 9.49
C ILE A 29 4.43 -10.87 9.15
N SER A 30 5.10 -10.96 7.99
CA SER A 30 5.85 -12.17 7.60
C SER A 30 6.76 -11.93 6.40
N ASN A 31 7.95 -12.53 6.35
CA ASN A 31 8.84 -12.56 5.16
C ASN A 31 9.04 -11.20 4.47
N GLY A 32 9.18 -10.13 5.26
CA GLY A 32 9.36 -8.77 4.76
C GLY A 32 8.07 -8.09 4.31
N ALA A 33 6.93 -8.76 4.39
CA ALA A 33 5.60 -8.18 4.21
C ALA A 33 5.10 -7.52 5.49
N GLY A 34 4.32 -6.45 5.32
CA GLY A 34 3.66 -5.78 6.43
C GLY A 34 2.86 -4.57 6.00
N ILE A 35 2.48 -3.77 6.99
CA ILE A 35 1.74 -2.51 6.81
C ILE A 35 2.68 -1.36 7.13
N VAL A 36 2.66 -0.35 6.27
CA VAL A 36 3.27 0.96 6.51
C VAL A 36 2.16 1.96 6.77
N THR A 37 2.21 2.64 7.90
CA THR A 37 1.31 3.77 8.17
C THR A 37 1.99 5.06 7.76
N LEU A 38 1.31 5.86 6.96
CA LEU A 38 1.75 7.15 6.48
C LEU A 38 0.91 8.27 7.11
N ASP A 39 1.59 9.37 7.41
CA ASP A 39 0.98 10.68 7.55
C ASP A 39 0.97 11.35 6.17
N VAL A 40 -0.22 11.50 5.60
CA VAL A 40 -0.42 11.87 4.19
C VAL A 40 -0.25 13.37 4.02
N SER A 41 0.72 13.74 3.19
CA SER A 41 0.99 15.14 2.81
C SER A 41 0.17 15.59 1.62
N THR A 42 -0.02 14.72 0.63
CA THR A 42 -0.83 14.98 -0.56
C THR A 42 -1.62 13.74 -0.94
N SER A 43 -2.85 13.92 -1.44
CA SER A 43 -3.63 12.84 -2.03
C SER A 43 -4.66 13.41 -3.00
N ASP A 44 -5.01 12.62 -4.01
CA ASP A 44 -6.12 12.92 -4.92
C ASP A 44 -7.50 12.67 -4.28
N THR A 45 -7.55 12.05 -3.09
CA THR A 45 -8.78 11.79 -2.34
C THR A 45 -8.57 11.95 -0.83
N ASP A 46 -9.59 12.40 -0.12
CA ASP A 46 -9.56 12.48 1.35
C ASP A 46 -9.86 11.13 2.01
N THR A 47 -10.55 10.23 1.31
CA THR A 47 -10.97 8.92 1.85
C THR A 47 -10.97 7.86 0.77
N TYR A 48 -10.44 6.70 1.12
CA TYR A 48 -10.44 5.52 0.29
C TYR A 48 -10.40 4.26 1.15
N ASP A 49 -11.49 3.53 1.23
CA ASP A 49 -11.56 2.26 1.96
C ASP A 49 -12.33 1.23 1.15
N VAL A 50 -11.59 0.25 0.66
CA VAL A 50 -12.12 -0.82 -0.20
C VAL A 50 -12.10 -2.19 0.49
N ARG A 51 -11.95 -2.20 1.82
CA ARG A 51 -11.84 -3.43 2.66
C ARG A 51 -13.06 -4.35 2.52
N ASN A 52 -14.22 -3.79 2.23
CA ASN A 52 -15.47 -4.53 2.06
C ASN A 52 -15.66 -5.07 0.63
N GLU A 53 -14.95 -4.50 -0.35
CA GLU A 53 -15.08 -4.80 -1.77
C GLU A 53 -14.07 -5.84 -2.23
N TYR A 54 -12.83 -5.77 -1.72
CA TYR A 54 -11.74 -6.64 -2.13
C TYR A 54 -11.14 -7.44 -0.98
N LYS A 55 -10.76 -8.69 -1.28
CA LYS A 55 -10.00 -9.53 -0.34
C LYS A 55 -8.53 -9.11 -0.23
N SER A 56 -7.99 -8.51 -1.29
CA SER A 56 -6.62 -8.00 -1.38
C SER A 56 -6.68 -6.60 -1.97
N TYR A 57 -6.01 -5.65 -1.33
CA TYR A 57 -5.95 -4.25 -1.76
C TYR A 57 -4.56 -3.69 -1.45
N LEU A 58 -4.22 -2.53 -2.02
CA LEU A 58 -2.91 -1.91 -1.84
C LEU A 58 -2.88 -1.04 -0.59
N CYS A 59 -3.92 -0.24 -0.39
CA CYS A 59 -3.97 0.72 0.70
C CYS A 59 -5.39 1.05 1.15
N ILE A 60 -5.48 1.70 2.30
CA ILE A 60 -6.63 2.48 2.75
C ILE A 60 -6.16 3.89 3.12
N ILE A 61 -7.03 4.88 2.96
CA ILE A 61 -6.79 6.29 3.28
C ILE A 61 -7.99 6.82 4.07
N GLN A 62 -7.74 7.44 5.21
CA GLN A 62 -8.76 8.12 6.01
C GLN A 62 -8.10 9.24 6.83
N ASP A 63 -8.70 10.44 6.85
CA ASP A 63 -8.30 11.58 7.69
C ASP A 63 -6.79 11.88 7.63
N LYS A 64 -6.25 12.04 6.42
CA LYS A 64 -4.81 12.28 6.15
C LYS A 64 -3.88 11.19 6.70
N LYS A 65 -4.38 9.99 6.92
CA LYS A 65 -3.56 8.81 7.21
C LYS A 65 -3.78 7.79 6.14
N ALA A 66 -2.74 7.05 5.81
CA ALA A 66 -2.85 5.91 4.92
C ALA A 66 -2.18 4.69 5.53
N GLU A 67 -2.75 3.52 5.31
CA GLU A 67 -2.10 2.24 5.57
C GLU A 67 -1.86 1.55 4.24
N VAL A 68 -0.60 1.26 3.94
CA VAL A 68 -0.17 0.64 2.69
C VAL A 68 0.38 -0.75 2.98
N ILE A 69 -0.16 -1.75 2.26
CA ILE A 69 0.33 -3.12 2.32
C ILE A 69 1.50 -3.26 1.37
N MET A 70 2.66 -3.64 1.91
CA MET A 70 3.89 -3.72 1.13
C MET A 70 4.70 -4.97 1.45
N ASN A 71 5.39 -5.46 0.44
CA ASN A 71 6.54 -6.34 0.60
C ASN A 71 7.81 -5.50 0.71
N ARG A 72 8.88 -6.08 1.26
CA ARG A 72 10.19 -5.40 1.47
C ARG A 72 10.17 -4.29 2.52
N LEU A 73 9.34 -4.43 3.55
CA LEU A 73 9.25 -3.53 4.71
C LEU A 73 10.60 -3.29 5.43
N PHE A 74 11.57 -4.19 5.23
CA PHE A 74 12.93 -4.06 5.76
C PHE A 74 13.74 -2.94 5.09
N LEU A 75 13.37 -2.50 3.88
CA LEU A 75 14.03 -1.39 3.17
C LEU A 75 13.50 0.00 3.61
N ILE A 76 12.28 0.03 4.14
CA ILE A 76 11.57 1.25 4.54
C ILE A 76 11.97 1.63 5.96
N ARG A 77 12.19 2.91 6.25
CA ARG A 77 12.47 3.44 7.59
C ARG A 77 11.37 4.42 8.02
N ILE A 78 11.23 4.57 9.33
CA ILE A 78 10.41 5.66 9.89
C ILE A 78 11.00 6.99 9.39
N ASN A 79 10.14 7.94 9.04
CA ASN A 79 10.46 9.22 8.40
C ASN A 79 10.89 9.17 6.94
N ASP A 80 10.97 7.98 6.30
CA ASP A 80 11.07 7.95 4.84
C ASP A 80 9.79 8.56 4.23
N SER A 81 9.91 9.14 3.04
CA SER A 81 8.77 9.59 2.24
C SER A 81 8.40 8.50 1.24
N LEU A 82 7.11 8.18 1.16
CA LEU A 82 6.58 7.19 0.23
C LEU A 82 5.60 7.89 -0.71
N VAL A 83 5.81 7.70 -2.01
CA VAL A 83 4.96 8.26 -3.06
C VAL A 83 4.33 7.12 -3.83
N ILE A 84 2.99 7.07 -3.84
CA ILE A 84 2.18 6.14 -4.62
C ILE A 84 1.67 6.94 -5.82
N ASP A 85 2.10 6.53 -7.00
CA ASP A 85 1.87 7.23 -8.27
C ASP A 85 1.05 6.32 -9.17
N SER A 86 -0.25 6.57 -9.25
CA SER A 86 -1.18 5.74 -10.04
C SER A 86 -0.99 5.91 -11.54
N ASN A 87 -0.49 7.07 -11.99
CA ASN A 87 -0.22 7.36 -13.39
C ASN A 87 0.95 6.52 -13.90
N GLU A 88 2.04 6.45 -13.13
CA GLU A 88 3.19 5.60 -13.47
C GLU A 88 3.04 4.14 -13.00
N LYS A 89 2.00 3.83 -12.22
CA LYS A 89 1.79 2.55 -11.53
C LYS A 89 2.99 2.15 -10.67
N LYS A 90 3.54 3.10 -9.93
CA LYS A 90 4.77 2.94 -9.15
C LYS A 90 4.63 3.42 -7.71
N ILE A 91 5.43 2.80 -6.85
CA ILE A 91 5.69 3.23 -5.49
C ILE A 91 7.16 3.66 -5.44
N LYS A 92 7.41 4.90 -5.05
CA LYS A 92 8.75 5.50 -4.95
C LYS A 92 9.06 5.74 -3.47
N LEU A 93 10.19 5.24 -3.00
CA LEU A 93 10.69 5.49 -1.65
C LEU A 93 11.77 6.57 -1.72
N TYR A 94 11.61 7.62 -0.92
CA TYR A 94 12.59 8.67 -0.76
C TYR A 94 13.13 8.72 0.66
N ARG A 95 14.44 8.95 0.77
CA ARG A 95 15.13 9.19 2.04
C ARG A 95 16.02 10.40 1.89
N ASP A 96 15.90 11.34 2.82
CA ASP A 96 16.67 12.58 2.79
C ASP A 96 16.58 13.34 1.45
N GLY A 97 15.41 13.24 0.78
CA GLY A 97 15.14 13.87 -0.51
C GLY A 97 15.64 13.12 -1.75
N LEU A 98 16.32 11.99 -1.58
CA LEU A 98 16.83 11.17 -2.69
C LEU A 98 15.97 9.92 -2.89
N ILE A 99 15.86 9.46 -4.13
CA ILE A 99 15.17 8.20 -4.43
C ILE A 99 16.05 7.02 -4.02
N GLU A 100 15.54 6.20 -3.12
CA GLU A 100 16.23 4.98 -2.66
C GLU A 100 15.77 3.78 -3.48
N GLU A 101 14.46 3.69 -3.72
CA GLU A 101 13.82 2.53 -4.34
C GLU A 101 12.62 2.95 -5.20
N CYS A 102 12.35 2.14 -6.22
CA CYS A 102 11.21 2.31 -7.10
C CYS A 102 10.62 0.95 -7.48
N TRP A 103 9.35 0.75 -7.16
CA TRP A 103 8.65 -0.52 -7.35
C TRP A 103 7.40 -0.32 -8.19
N GLY A 104 7.07 -1.28 -9.05
CA GLY A 104 5.75 -1.29 -9.70
C GLY A 104 4.66 -1.77 -8.76
N PHE A 105 3.39 -1.47 -9.07
CA PHE A 105 2.25 -2.12 -8.44
C PHE A 105 2.21 -3.59 -8.83
N GLN A 106 2.94 -4.44 -8.11
CA GLN A 106 2.94 -5.87 -8.39
C GLN A 106 1.91 -6.58 -7.52
N LEU A 107 0.99 -7.29 -8.18
CA LEU A 107 0.40 -8.50 -7.61
C LEU A 107 1.52 -9.52 -7.47
N PRO A 108 1.89 -9.95 -6.25
CA PRO A 108 2.80 -11.07 -6.14
C PRO A 108 2.06 -12.30 -6.68
N VAL A 109 2.62 -12.89 -7.74
CA VAL A 109 2.05 -13.95 -8.60
C VAL A 109 1.66 -15.24 -7.86
N ASN A 110 1.84 -15.30 -6.53
CA ASN A 110 1.50 -16.43 -5.65
C ASN A 110 0.91 -16.00 -4.28
N SER A 111 0.20 -14.87 -4.17
CA SER A 111 -0.04 -14.24 -2.86
C SER A 111 -1.48 -14.05 -2.39
N THR A 112 -2.40 -14.93 -2.77
CA THR A 112 -3.73 -14.97 -2.12
C THR A 112 -3.61 -15.15 -0.58
N PHE A 113 -2.54 -15.80 -0.11
CA PHE A 113 -2.24 -15.93 1.32
C PHE A 113 -1.74 -14.64 1.99
N PHE A 114 -0.95 -13.79 1.33
CA PHE A 114 -0.28 -12.65 1.99
C PHE A 114 -1.27 -11.54 2.35
N TYR A 115 -2.07 -11.07 1.39
CA TYR A 115 -3.00 -9.96 1.62
C TYR A 115 -4.18 -10.34 2.53
N THR A 116 -4.60 -11.61 2.51
CA THR A 116 -5.72 -12.07 3.34
C THR A 116 -5.41 -12.01 4.84
N PHE A 117 -4.16 -12.27 5.27
CA PHE A 117 -3.75 -12.13 6.68
C PHE A 117 -3.45 -10.68 7.07
N VAL A 118 -2.92 -9.88 6.14
CA VAL A 118 -2.62 -8.46 6.39
C VAL A 118 -3.88 -7.64 6.63
N ARG A 119 -5.00 -7.98 5.95
CA ARG A 119 -6.31 -7.32 6.12
C ARG A 119 -6.72 -7.14 7.59
N TRP A 120 -6.48 -8.13 8.44
CA TRP A 120 -6.92 -8.12 9.85
C TRP A 120 -6.06 -7.23 10.77
N LYS A 121 -5.00 -6.62 10.24
CA LYS A 121 -4.04 -5.81 11.01
C LYS A 121 -4.11 -4.32 10.71
N HIS A 122 -4.94 -3.92 9.74
CA HIS A 122 -5.26 -2.52 9.51
C HIS A 122 -5.93 -1.92 10.74
N LYS A 123 -5.51 -0.72 11.14
CA LYS A 123 -5.96 -0.04 12.36
C LYS A 123 -6.68 1.28 12.09
N LEU A 124 -6.53 1.88 10.91
CA LEU A 124 -7.25 3.10 10.54
C LEU A 124 -8.76 2.88 10.55
#